data_AF-A0A9D1LKZ3-F1
#
_entry.id   AF-A0A9D1LKZ3-F1
#
_cell.length_a   1.000
_cell.length_b   1.000
_cell.length_c   1.000
_cell.angle_alpha   90.00
_cell.angle_beta   90.00
_cell.angle_gamma   90.00
#
_symmetry.space_group_name_H-M   'P 1'
#
loop_
_entity.id
_entity.type
_entity.pdbx_description
1 polymer ?
#
loop_
_entity_poly.entity_id
_entity_poly.type
_entity_poly.pdbx_seq_one_letter_code
_entity_poly.pdbx_strand_id
1 'polypeptide(L)'
;MQYGNHSLEQMLSQLPQEEQSTYRRWLNQVLREVIQTRLTPRQQEVLHFYYHCGLNLTEIAHALHRNPSTICRTKQRALQRIEMYLAILPKQ
;
A
#
# COMPACT_ATOMS: atom_id res chain seq x y z
N MET A 1 -9.45 0.30 14.73
CA MET A 1 -9.71 1.47 13.87
C MET A 1 -9.12 1.19 12.49
N GLN A 2 -9.82 0.37 11.70
CA GLN A 2 -9.47 0.06 10.30
C GLN A 2 -10.17 1.11 9.42
N TYR A 3 -9.50 2.22 9.15
CA TYR A 3 -9.96 3.18 8.16
C TYR A 3 -8.91 3.20 7.05
N GLY A 4 -9.28 2.80 5.84
CA GLY A 4 -8.38 2.79 4.69
C GLY A 4 -8.93 1.98 3.50
N ASN A 5 -9.19 0.69 3.68
CA ASN A 5 -9.55 -0.18 2.55
C ASN A 5 -11.04 -0.23 2.22
N HIS A 6 -11.92 -0.08 3.23
CA HIS A 6 -13.34 -0.34 3.04
C HIS A 6 -14.02 0.66 2.09
N SER A 7 -13.59 1.94 2.09
CA SER A 7 -14.18 2.98 1.24
C SER A 7 -13.83 2.81 -0.24
N LEU A 8 -12.61 2.36 -0.56
CA LEU A 8 -12.20 2.12 -1.95
C LEU A 8 -12.82 0.84 -2.52
N GLU A 9 -12.89 -0.23 -1.73
CA GLU A 9 -13.57 -1.46 -2.13
C GLU A 9 -15.07 -1.24 -2.33
N GLN A 10 -15.71 -0.45 -1.45
CA GLN A 10 -17.11 -0.06 -1.60
C GLN A 10 -17.33 0.79 -2.85
N MET A 11 -16.51 1.82 -3.10
CA MET A 11 -16.59 2.63 -4.34
C MET A 11 -16.42 1.75 -5.58
N LEU A 12 -15.42 0.86 -5.57
CA LEU A 12 -15.17 -0.08 -6.66
C LEU A 12 -16.37 -0.97 -6.93
N SER A 13 -17.01 -1.50 -5.89
CA SER A 13 -18.17 -2.39 -6.05
C SER A 13 -19.40 -1.71 -6.67
N GLN A 14 -19.48 -0.38 -6.63
CA GLN A 14 -20.59 0.41 -7.17
C GLN A 14 -20.41 0.82 -8.63
N LEU A 15 -19.21 0.67 -9.20
CA LEU A 15 -18.94 1.01 -10.60
C LEU A 15 -19.35 -0.13 -11.55
N PRO A 16 -19.68 0.15 -12.82
CA PRO A 16 -19.80 -0.88 -13.87
C PRO A 16 -18.53 -1.73 -13.97
N GLN A 17 -18.65 -3.03 -14.28
CA GLN A 17 -17.51 -3.97 -14.35
C GLN A 17 -16.37 -3.48 -15.26
N GLU A 18 -16.72 -2.82 -16.36
CA GLU A 18 -15.79 -2.26 -17.34
C GLU A 18 -14.94 -1.14 -16.72
N GLU A 19 -15.58 -0.25 -15.96
CA GLU A 19 -14.95 0.84 -15.21
C GLU A 19 -14.15 0.33 -14.01
N GLN A 20 -14.61 -0.72 -13.31
CA GLN A 20 -13.85 -1.37 -12.24
C GLN A 20 -12.50 -1.88 -12.76
N SER A 21 -12.47 -2.52 -13.94
CA SER A 21 -11.25 -3.04 -14.54
C SER A 21 -10.26 -1.93 -14.90
N THR A 22 -10.76 -0.79 -15.37
CA THR A 22 -9.97 0.38 -15.76
C THR A 22 -9.42 1.09 -14.54
N TYR A 23 -10.27 1.32 -13.53
CA TYR A 23 -9.85 1.91 -12.26
C TYR A 23 -8.81 1.06 -11.55
N ARG A 24 -8.98 -0.28 -11.51
CA ARG A 24 -7.98 -1.21 -10.96
C ARG A 24 -6.65 -1.13 -11.71
N ARG A 25 -6.67 -1.06 -13.04
CA ARG A 25 -5.45 -0.91 -13.86
C ARG A 25 -4.72 0.41 -13.55
N TRP A 26 -5.46 1.52 -13.54
CA TRP A 26 -4.92 2.83 -13.17
C TRP A 26 -4.34 2.83 -11.76
N LEU A 27 -5.08 2.32 -10.78
CA LEU A 27 -4.65 2.26 -9.38
C LEU A 27 -3.37 1.42 -9.23
N ASN A 28 -3.29 0.28 -9.91
CA ASN A 28 -2.08 -0.55 -9.91
C ASN A 28 -0.87 0.19 -10.51
N GLN A 29 -1.07 0.93 -11.60
CA GLN A 29 0.00 1.71 -12.22
C GLN A 29 0.47 2.83 -11.30
N VAL A 30 -0.45 3.60 -10.74
CA VAL A 30 -0.14 4.68 -9.79
C VAL A 30 0.57 4.13 -8.55
N LEU A 31 0.06 3.04 -7.97
CA LEU A 31 0.69 2.42 -6.80
C LEU A 31 2.12 1.96 -7.11
N ARG A 32 2.35 1.38 -8.29
CA ARG A 32 3.68 0.98 -8.74
C ARG A 32 4.62 2.19 -8.82
N GLU A 33 4.18 3.28 -9.44
CA GLU A 33 4.97 4.51 -9.56
C GLU A 33 5.29 5.12 -8.20
N VAL A 34 4.30 5.21 -7.32
CA VAL A 34 4.48 5.76 -5.96
C VAL A 34 5.44 4.89 -5.14
N ILE A 35 5.30 3.57 -5.20
CA ILE A 35 6.21 2.64 -4.51
C ILE A 35 7.63 2.83 -5.03
N GLN A 36 7.83 2.91 -6.35
CA GLN A 36 9.17 3.03 -6.94
C GLN A 36 9.84 4.38 -6.70
N THR A 37 9.08 5.48 -6.69
CA THR A 37 9.65 6.83 -6.68
C THR A 37 9.60 7.52 -5.31
N ARG A 38 8.65 7.16 -4.44
CA ARG A 38 8.35 7.92 -3.21
C ARG A 38 8.63 7.17 -1.91
N LEU A 39 8.74 5.85 -1.97
CA LEU A 39 9.07 5.04 -0.80
C LEU A 39 10.58 4.82 -0.71
N THR A 40 11.10 4.79 0.52
CA THR A 40 12.50 4.41 0.73
C THR A 40 12.67 2.90 0.50
N PRO A 41 13.89 2.42 0.18
CA PRO A 41 14.11 0.98 -0.05
C PRO A 41 13.60 0.11 1.10
N ARG A 42 13.77 0.56 2.35
CA ARG A 42 13.28 -0.16 3.53
C ARG A 42 11.75 -0.20 3.61
N GLN A 43 11.06 0.84 3.18
CA GLN A 43 9.60 0.87 3.14
C GLN A 43 9.08 -0.10 2.08
N GLN A 44 9.69 -0.09 0.89
CA GLN A 44 9.37 -1.03 -0.18
C GLN A 44 9.56 -2.48 0.28
N GLU A 45 10.69 -2.78 0.92
CA GLU A 45 11.01 -4.11 1.42
C GLU A 45 10.00 -4.61 2.47
N VAL A 46 9.63 -3.76 3.44
CA VAL A 46 8.60 -4.11 4.43
C VAL A 46 7.24 -4.35 3.79
N LEU A 47 6.85 -3.54 2.80
CA LEU A 47 5.60 -3.75 2.07
C LEU A 47 5.64 -5.02 1.21
N HIS A 48 6.78 -5.32 0.59
CA HIS A 48 6.98 -6.53 -0.19
C HIS A 48 6.80 -7.77 0.69
N PHE A 49 7.49 -7.86 1.82
CA PHE A 49 7.33 -9.02 2.70
C PHE A 49 5.90 -9.16 3.23
N TYR A 50 5.24 -8.06 3.55
CA TYR A 50 3.89 -8.10 4.11
C TYR A 50 2.82 -8.48 3.08
N TYR A 51 2.81 -7.83 1.91
CA TYR A 51 1.75 -8.00 0.92
C TYR A 51 2.06 -9.05 -0.16
N HIS A 52 3.34 -9.23 -0.51
CA HIS A 52 3.74 -10.19 -1.55
C HIS A 52 4.15 -11.54 -0.96
N CYS A 53 4.94 -11.54 0.12
CA CYS A 53 5.37 -12.78 0.77
C CYS A 53 4.40 -13.27 1.87
N GLY A 54 3.41 -12.46 2.25
CA GLY A 54 2.40 -12.83 3.25
C GLY A 54 2.94 -12.93 4.69
N LEU A 55 4.13 -12.39 4.96
CA LEU A 55 4.75 -12.45 6.29
C LEU A 55 4.07 -11.49 7.27
N ASN A 56 3.92 -11.93 8.52
CA ASN A 56 3.46 -11.06 9.60
C ASN A 56 4.57 -10.13 10.10
N LEU A 57 4.22 -9.10 10.89
CA LEU A 57 5.18 -8.08 11.31
C LEU A 57 6.35 -8.63 12.15
N THR A 58 6.11 -9.71 12.91
CA THR A 58 7.12 -10.36 13.74
C THR A 58 8.08 -11.16 12.86
N GLU A 59 7.57 -11.92 11.90
CA GLU A 59 8.38 -12.65 10.91
C GLU A 59 9.26 -11.69 10.10
N ILE A 60 8.70 -10.57 9.65
CA ILE A 60 9.45 -9.51 8.95
C ILE A 60 10.54 -8.94 9.87
N ALA A 61 10.23 -8.71 11.13
CA ALA A 61 11.18 -8.20 12.11
C ALA A 61 12.37 -9.17 12.29
N HIS A 62 12.10 -10.47 12.36
CA HIS A 62 13.14 -11.50 12.39
C HIS A 62 13.95 -11.54 11.10
N ALA A 63 13.28 -11.58 9.93
CA ALA A 63 13.94 -11.62 8.63
C ALA A 63 14.85 -10.41 8.37
N LEU A 64 14.49 -9.23 8.89
CA LEU A 64 15.25 -8.00 8.72
C LEU A 64 16.21 -7.70 9.88
N HIS A 65 16.26 -8.55 10.90
CA HIS A 65 17.01 -8.32 12.15
C HIS A 65 16.71 -6.93 12.75
N ARG A 66 15.42 -6.62 12.95
CA ARG A 66 14.92 -5.35 13.49
C ARG A 66 13.84 -5.60 14.53
N ASN A 67 13.52 -4.56 15.31
CA ASN A 67 12.45 -4.63 16.28
C ASN A 67 11.07 -4.62 15.59
N PRO A 68 10.08 -5.42 16.06
CA PRO A 68 8.72 -5.40 15.53
C PRO A 68 8.09 -4.01 15.54
N SER A 69 8.38 -3.19 16.56
CA SER A 69 7.92 -1.81 16.66
C SER A 69 8.46 -0.93 15.53
N THR A 70 9.70 -1.17 15.07
CA THR A 70 10.32 -0.46 13.94
C THR A 70 9.67 -0.87 12.63
N ILE A 71 9.38 -2.15 12.44
CA ILE A 71 8.69 -2.66 11.25
C ILE A 71 7.26 -2.10 11.17
N CYS A 72 6.53 -2.10 12.29
CA CYS A 72 5.19 -1.53 12.38
C CYS A 72 5.18 -0.05 11.97
N ARG A 73 6.06 0.77 12.56
CA ARG A 73 6.18 2.20 12.21
C ARG A 73 6.62 2.41 10.77
N THR A 74 7.50 1.55 10.25
CA THR A 74 7.96 1.62 8.85
C THR A 74 6.83 1.34 7.89
N LYS A 75 6.02 0.30 8.15
CA LYS A 75 4.81 0.00 7.40
C LYS A 75 3.83 1.17 7.43
N GLN A 76 3.54 1.70 8.61
CA GLN A 76 2.64 2.85 8.77
C GLN A 76 3.11 4.07 7.98
N ARG A 77 4.40 4.43 8.05
CA ARG A 77 4.97 5.54 7.29
C ARG A 77 4.95 5.30 5.78
N ALA A 78 5.10 4.05 5.34
CA ALA A 78 4.98 3.69 3.92
C ALA A 78 3.54 3.90 3.43
N LEU A 79 2.55 3.43 4.19
CA LEU A 79 1.13 3.60 3.87
C LEU A 79 0.71 5.08 3.88
N GLN A 80 1.14 5.86 4.88
CA GLN A 80 0.88 7.29 4.93
C GLN A 80 1.46 8.04 3.72
N ARG A 81 2.66 7.65 3.27
CA ARG A 81 3.23 8.21 2.03
C ARG A 81 2.33 7.87 0.85
N ILE A 82 1.95 6.61 0.69
CA ILE A 82 1.06 6.19 -0.41
C ILE A 82 -0.24 6.99 -0.39
N GLU A 83 -0.90 7.08 0.77
CA GLU A 83 -2.15 7.82 0.93
C GLU A 83 -2.01 9.30 0.58
N MET A 84 -0.96 9.96 1.07
CA MET A 84 -0.69 11.36 0.76
C MET A 84 -0.49 11.58 -0.75
N TYR A 85 0.21 10.67 -1.43
CA TYR A 85 0.40 10.77 -2.88
C TYR A 85 -0.88 10.45 -3.67
N LEU A 86 -1.68 9.49 -3.22
CA LEU A 86 -2.97 9.19 -3.86
C LEU A 86 -3.96 10.34 -3.69
N ALA A 87 -3.92 11.06 -2.57
CA ALA A 87 -4.82 12.20 -2.30
C ALA A 87 -4.55 13.41 -3.21
N ILE A 88 -3.31 13.60 -3.67
CA ILE A 88 -2.94 14.73 -4.55
C ILE A 88 -3.06 14.40 -6.05
N LEU A 89 -3.26 13.14 -6.41
CA LEU A 89 -3.39 12.75 -7.81
C LEU A 89 -4.81 13.07 -8.29
N PRO A 90 -4.95 13.70 -9.48
CA PRO A 90 -6.25 13.94 -10.05
C PRO A 90 -6.94 12.60 -10.30
N LYS A 91 -8.11 12.41 -9.66
CA LYS A 91 -9.02 11.32 -10.02
C LYS A 91 -9.55 11.66 -11.41
N GLN A 92 -9.20 10.85 -12.41
CA GLN A 92 -9.71 10.99 -13.78
C GLN A 92 -11.19 10.63 -13.84
#